data_AF-A0A7X5ZCM4-F1
#
_entry.id   AF-A0A7X5ZCM4-F1
#
_cell.length_a   1.000
_cell.length_b   1.000
_cell.length_c   1.000
_cell.angle_alpha   90.00
_cell.angle_beta   90.00
_cell.angle_gamma   90.00
#
_symmetry.space_group_name_H-M   'P 1'
#
loop_
_entity.id
_entity.type
_entity.pdbx_description
1 polymer ?
#
loop_
_entity_poly.entity_id
_entity_poly.type
_entity_poly.pdbx_seq_one_letter_code
_entity_poly.pdbx_strand_id
1 'polypeptide(L)'
;MTYFFVGRCVPKFGSNTIASGLPVEMACDGPFTTPFDTGALAKGDKIAVSPALDPGKSAEFVTNHTYVGRKYVDPMAAWLATAFESPTDYADGKTPTVHAVPEITLEGCSGDARVWTWEGRIPAKDYEESPVSVRQVYFSEGKREPYIDWVRDTDLVTKREGRQHMRDVYAYSAELDDAAIGMLDFLRRELTA
;
A
#
# COMPACT_ATOMS: atom_id res chain seq x y z
N MET A 1 -3.16 12.11 -10.12
CA MET A 1 -2.33 12.25 -8.90
C MET A 1 -2.22 10.88 -8.31
N THR A 2 -1.00 10.40 -8.02
CA THR A 2 -0.82 9.02 -7.57
C THR A 2 -0.51 9.02 -6.10
N TYR A 3 -1.29 8.23 -5.40
CA TYR A 3 -1.18 8.04 -3.97
C TYR A 3 -0.27 6.86 -3.69
N PHE A 4 0.72 7.08 -2.83
CA PHE A 4 1.64 6.04 -2.37
C PHE A 4 1.15 5.51 -1.04
N PHE A 5 0.98 4.19 -0.99
CA PHE A 5 0.99 3.42 0.24
C PHE A 5 2.45 3.35 0.72
N VAL A 6 2.76 3.66 1.97
CA VAL A 6 4.10 3.41 2.53
C VAL A 6 3.94 2.76 3.90
N GLY A 7 3.69 1.46 3.92
CA GLY A 7 3.92 0.64 5.10
C GLY A 7 5.25 -0.10 4.96
N ARG A 8 6.06 -0.18 6.02
CA ARG A 8 6.92 -1.36 6.16
C ARG A 8 5.97 -2.55 6.26
N CYS A 9 5.91 -3.39 5.23
CA CYS A 9 5.15 -4.63 5.23
C CYS A 9 5.74 -5.59 6.27
N VAL A 10 5.44 -5.36 7.54
CA VAL A 10 5.65 -6.35 8.59
C VAL A 10 4.47 -7.32 8.51
N PRO A 11 4.70 -8.63 8.32
CA PRO A 11 3.66 -9.62 8.06
C PRO A 11 2.50 -9.68 9.07
N LYS A 12 2.68 -9.10 10.28
CA LYS A 12 1.70 -9.08 11.37
C LYS A 12 0.61 -8.02 11.28
N PHE A 13 0.81 -6.91 10.57
CA PHE A 13 -0.15 -5.80 10.53
C PHE A 13 -0.40 -5.36 9.08
N GLY A 14 -1.29 -6.08 8.40
CA GLY A 14 -1.84 -5.68 7.09
C GLY A 14 -3.07 -4.78 7.23
N SER A 15 -3.19 -4.02 8.34
CA SER A 15 -4.39 -3.24 8.68
C SER A 15 -4.07 -1.78 8.99
N ASN A 16 -2.90 -1.30 8.57
CA ASN A 16 -2.53 0.11 8.68
C ASN A 16 -2.19 0.66 7.31
N THR A 17 -2.58 1.92 7.11
CA THR A 17 -2.43 2.60 5.82
C THR A 17 -1.78 3.94 6.05
N ILE A 18 -0.71 4.22 5.31
CA ILE A 18 0.03 5.50 5.40
C ILE A 18 -0.09 6.22 4.07
N ALA A 19 -0.60 7.45 4.12
CA ALA A 19 -0.60 8.36 2.99
C ALA A 19 0.57 9.35 3.11
N SER A 20 1.37 9.45 2.05
CA SER A 20 2.47 10.41 1.93
C SER A 20 2.29 11.34 0.73
N GLY A 21 2.82 12.56 0.78
CA GLY A 21 2.86 13.51 -0.35
C GLY A 21 4.25 14.11 -0.59
N LEU A 22 4.46 14.68 -1.79
CA LEU A 22 5.70 15.26 -2.39
C LEU A 22 6.66 14.24 -3.06
N PRO A 23 7.53 14.66 -4.02
CA PRO A 23 8.04 13.76 -5.05
C PRO A 23 9.13 12.84 -4.50
N VAL A 24 8.72 11.60 -4.19
CA VAL A 24 9.58 10.44 -3.94
C VAL A 24 10.71 10.32 -4.98
N GLU A 25 10.46 10.82 -6.19
CA GLU A 25 11.37 10.87 -7.34
C GLU A 25 12.67 11.67 -7.07
N MET A 26 12.66 12.62 -6.13
CA MET A 26 13.85 13.41 -5.79
C MET A 26 14.72 12.74 -4.72
N ALA A 27 14.18 11.78 -3.97
CA ALA A 27 14.84 11.19 -2.80
C ALA A 27 15.14 9.69 -2.95
N CYS A 28 14.67 9.05 -4.02
CA CYS A 28 15.04 7.68 -4.38
C CYS A 28 14.99 7.48 -5.90
N ASP A 29 15.41 6.31 -6.39
CA ASP A 29 15.39 5.91 -7.82
C ASP A 29 13.96 5.76 -8.40
N GLY A 30 12.98 6.41 -7.78
CA GLY A 30 11.54 6.28 -8.02
C GLY A 30 10.88 5.26 -7.07
N PRO A 31 9.60 5.47 -6.70
CA PRO A 31 8.84 4.47 -5.99
C PRO A 31 8.64 3.22 -6.86
N PHE A 32 8.55 2.06 -6.20
CA PHE A 32 8.08 0.82 -6.80
C PHE A 32 6.56 0.77 -6.67
N THR A 33 5.87 0.49 -7.76
CA THR A 33 4.41 0.35 -7.74
C THR A 33 4.03 -1.01 -8.28
N THR A 34 3.19 -1.73 -7.56
CA THR A 34 2.70 -3.06 -7.96
C THR A 34 1.18 -3.04 -7.97
N PRO A 35 0.51 -3.56 -9.01
CA PRO A 35 -0.94 -3.48 -9.16
C PRO A 35 -1.71 -4.55 -8.34
N PHE A 36 -1.25 -4.84 -7.12
CA PHE A 36 -1.87 -5.74 -6.14
C PHE A 36 -1.16 -5.61 -4.78
N ASP A 37 -1.79 -6.13 -3.72
CA ASP A 37 -1.20 -6.25 -2.38
C ASP A 37 -0.12 -7.35 -2.33
N THR A 38 1.14 -6.95 -2.30
CA THR A 38 2.30 -7.85 -2.26
C THR A 38 2.41 -8.61 -0.94
N GLY A 39 1.88 -8.07 0.16
CA GLY A 39 1.82 -8.74 1.46
C GLY A 39 0.77 -9.85 1.47
N ALA A 40 -0.39 -9.62 0.87
CA ALA A 40 -1.43 -10.63 0.66
C ALA A 40 -0.93 -11.75 -0.27
N LEU A 41 -0.20 -11.41 -1.34
CA LEU A 41 0.44 -12.40 -2.21
C LEU A 41 1.44 -13.27 -1.44
N ALA A 42 2.29 -12.67 -0.61
CA ALA A 42 3.31 -13.38 0.15
C ALA A 42 2.73 -14.39 1.17
N LYS A 43 1.49 -14.19 1.62
CA LYS A 43 0.78 -15.13 2.50
C LYS A 43 0.21 -16.34 1.76
N GLY A 44 0.18 -16.31 0.42
CA GLY A 44 -0.13 -17.44 -0.46
C GLY A 44 -1.61 -17.84 -0.56
N ASP A 45 -2.46 -17.46 0.40
CA ASP A 45 -3.86 -17.86 0.46
C ASP A 45 -4.86 -16.71 0.20
N LYS A 46 -4.38 -15.47 0.03
CA LYS A 46 -5.23 -14.28 -0.11
C LYS A 46 -5.41 -13.81 -1.55
N ILE A 47 -4.38 -13.95 -2.39
CA ILE A 47 -4.44 -13.60 -3.80
C ILE A 47 -4.45 -14.88 -4.62
N ALA A 48 -5.53 -15.08 -5.38
CA ALA A 48 -5.62 -16.20 -6.31
C ALA A 48 -4.93 -15.84 -7.62
N VAL A 49 -3.91 -16.62 -7.96
CA VAL A 49 -3.14 -16.53 -9.21
C VAL A 49 -3.43 -17.77 -10.05
N SER A 50 -3.66 -17.59 -11.36
CA SER A 50 -3.94 -18.64 -12.32
C SER A 50 -2.98 -18.54 -13.52
N PRO A 51 -2.17 -19.59 -13.79
CA PRO A 51 -2.03 -20.81 -13.00
C PRO A 51 -1.48 -20.55 -11.59
N ALA A 52 -1.73 -21.48 -10.66
CA ALA A 52 -1.32 -21.35 -9.26
C ALA A 52 0.17 -21.02 -9.15
N LEU A 53 0.47 -19.94 -8.42
CA LEU A 53 1.83 -19.46 -8.20
C LEU A 53 2.56 -20.38 -7.22
N ASP A 54 3.73 -20.85 -7.63
CA ASP A 54 4.66 -21.53 -6.72
C ASP A 54 5.14 -20.54 -5.63
N PRO A 55 5.02 -20.87 -4.33
CA PRO A 55 5.51 -20.02 -3.24
C PRO A 55 6.96 -19.55 -3.41
N GLY A 56 7.83 -20.37 -4.02
CA GLY A 56 9.21 -19.99 -4.30
C GLY A 56 9.38 -18.89 -5.36
N LYS A 57 8.32 -18.61 -6.14
CA LYS A 57 8.31 -17.63 -7.23
C LYS A 57 7.59 -16.33 -6.89
N SER A 58 7.07 -16.16 -5.68
CA SER A 58 6.37 -14.94 -5.28
C SER A 58 7.21 -13.67 -5.45
N ALA A 59 8.51 -13.73 -5.11
CA ALA A 59 9.41 -12.59 -5.28
C ALA A 59 9.62 -12.20 -6.75
N GLU A 60 9.78 -13.20 -7.63
CA GLU A 60 9.89 -13.00 -9.07
C GLU A 60 8.58 -12.43 -9.64
N PHE A 61 7.44 -12.98 -9.23
CA PHE A 61 6.11 -12.51 -9.66
C PHE A 61 5.88 -11.03 -9.28
N VAL A 62 6.21 -10.64 -8.06
CA VAL A 62 6.17 -9.23 -7.63
C VAL A 62 7.09 -8.38 -8.50
N THR A 63 8.33 -8.83 -8.71
CA THR A 63 9.33 -8.08 -9.49
C THR A 63 8.86 -7.85 -10.93
N ASN A 64 8.30 -8.87 -11.58
CA ASN A 64 7.82 -8.79 -12.96
C ASN A 64 6.62 -7.83 -13.13
N HIS A 65 5.85 -7.63 -12.07
CA HIS A 65 4.69 -6.72 -12.04
C HIS A 65 4.99 -5.40 -11.32
N THR A 66 6.26 -5.08 -11.07
CA THR A 66 6.65 -3.84 -10.42
C THR A 66 7.04 -2.79 -11.45
N TYR A 67 6.39 -1.64 -11.40
CA TYR A 67 6.77 -0.44 -12.12
C TYR A 67 7.71 0.41 -11.27
N VAL A 68 8.67 1.08 -11.91
CA VAL A 68 9.61 2.00 -11.26
C VAL A 68 9.30 3.43 -11.66
N GLY A 69 9.30 4.35 -10.69
CA GLY A 69 9.06 5.76 -10.95
C GLY A 69 7.65 6.00 -11.47
N ARG A 70 7.50 6.82 -12.51
CA ARG A 70 6.19 7.13 -13.13
C ARG A 70 5.71 6.10 -14.15
N LYS A 71 6.41 4.98 -14.35
CA LYS A 71 6.07 3.97 -15.37
C LYS A 71 4.72 3.28 -15.13
N TYR A 72 4.15 3.37 -13.93
CA TYR A 72 2.83 2.82 -13.62
C TYR A 72 1.68 3.71 -14.13
N VAL A 73 1.93 5.00 -14.45
CA VAL A 73 0.84 5.98 -14.69
C VAL A 73 -0.03 5.57 -15.87
N ASP A 74 0.58 5.29 -17.02
CA ASP A 74 -0.18 4.93 -18.23
C ASP A 74 -0.86 3.55 -18.08
N PRO A 75 -0.19 2.49 -17.58
CA PRO A 75 -0.85 1.22 -17.28
C PRO A 75 -2.02 1.33 -16.29
N MET A 76 -1.87 2.13 -15.23
CA MET A 76 -2.93 2.36 -14.25
C MET A 76 -4.10 3.10 -14.89
N ALA A 77 -3.85 4.17 -15.65
CA ALA A 77 -4.90 4.91 -16.33
C ALA A 77 -5.67 4.02 -17.33
N ALA A 78 -4.96 3.19 -18.09
CA ALA A 78 -5.56 2.24 -19.02
C ALA A 78 -6.43 1.20 -18.29
N TRP A 79 -5.93 0.63 -17.19
CA TRP A 79 -6.70 -0.32 -16.39
C TRP A 79 -7.93 0.32 -15.73
N LEU A 80 -7.81 1.52 -15.16
CA LEU A 80 -8.94 2.22 -14.57
C LEU A 80 -10.07 2.45 -15.58
N ALA A 81 -9.73 2.80 -16.82
CA ALA A 81 -10.70 3.02 -17.89
C ALA A 81 -11.40 1.74 -18.38
N THR A 82 -10.81 0.56 -18.16
CA THR A 82 -11.38 -0.73 -18.57
C THR A 82 -12.07 -1.48 -17.45
N ALA A 83 -11.60 -1.31 -16.21
CA ALA A 83 -12.04 -2.08 -15.06
C ALA A 83 -13.22 -1.45 -14.30
N PHE A 84 -13.52 -0.18 -14.57
CA PHE A 84 -14.54 0.60 -13.86
C PHE A 84 -15.44 1.39 -14.80
N GLU A 85 -16.70 1.63 -14.39
CA GLU A 85 -17.67 2.40 -15.16
C GLU A 85 -17.58 3.90 -14.87
N SER A 86 -17.22 4.26 -13.64
CA SER A 86 -17.02 5.63 -13.18
C SER A 86 -15.57 5.87 -12.75
N PRO A 87 -15.01 7.07 -13.02
CA PRO A 87 -13.71 7.49 -12.49
C PRO A 87 -13.60 7.46 -10.96
N THR A 88 -14.73 7.49 -10.24
CA THR A 88 -14.75 7.43 -8.77
C THR A 88 -14.75 6.02 -8.21
N ASP A 89 -15.12 5.00 -9.00
CA ASP A 89 -15.36 3.63 -8.50
C ASP A 89 -14.14 3.03 -7.81
N TYR A 90 -12.94 3.27 -8.35
CA TYR A 90 -11.67 2.87 -7.74
C TYR A 90 -11.49 3.52 -6.36
N ALA A 91 -11.75 4.83 -6.27
CA ALA A 91 -11.65 5.56 -5.00
C ALA A 91 -12.78 5.19 -4.03
N ASP A 92 -13.91 4.70 -4.53
CA ASP A 92 -15.05 4.21 -3.76
C ASP A 92 -14.84 2.76 -3.27
N GLY A 93 -13.71 2.14 -3.62
CA GLY A 93 -13.39 0.78 -3.20
C GLY A 93 -14.28 -0.27 -3.87
N LYS A 94 -14.94 0.06 -4.98
CA LYS A 94 -15.73 -0.92 -5.73
C LYS A 94 -14.80 -1.96 -6.33
N THR A 95 -15.24 -3.20 -6.37
CA THR A 95 -14.47 -4.27 -7.02
C THR A 95 -14.42 -4.01 -8.52
N PRO A 96 -13.22 -4.03 -9.15
CA PRO A 96 -13.09 -3.91 -10.60
C PRO A 96 -13.75 -5.10 -11.30
N THR A 97 -14.11 -4.94 -12.57
CA THR A 97 -14.58 -6.05 -13.42
C THR A 97 -13.43 -6.98 -13.85
N VAL A 98 -12.22 -6.43 -13.95
CA VAL A 98 -10.99 -7.15 -14.33
C VAL A 98 -9.81 -6.71 -13.48
N HIS A 99 -8.94 -7.64 -13.13
CA HIS A 99 -7.71 -7.32 -12.42
C HIS A 99 -6.69 -6.65 -13.37
N ALA A 100 -5.84 -5.78 -12.84
CA ALA A 100 -4.76 -5.13 -13.59
C ALA A 100 -3.65 -6.10 -14.04
N VAL A 101 -3.62 -7.28 -13.42
CA VAL A 101 -2.71 -8.40 -13.72
C VAL A 101 -3.58 -9.57 -14.19
N PRO A 102 -3.47 -10.00 -15.46
CA PRO A 102 -4.31 -11.04 -16.03
C PRO A 102 -4.29 -12.37 -15.27
N GLU A 103 -3.16 -12.69 -14.64
CA GLU A 103 -2.98 -13.92 -13.88
C GLU A 103 -3.73 -13.88 -12.54
N ILE A 104 -4.14 -12.72 -12.03
CA ILE A 104 -4.86 -12.63 -10.75
C ILE A 104 -6.37 -12.68 -11.00
N THR A 105 -7.04 -13.66 -10.37
CA THR A 105 -8.48 -13.86 -10.48
C THR A 105 -9.22 -13.25 -9.30
N LEU A 106 -10.06 -12.24 -9.54
CA LEU A 106 -10.79 -11.51 -8.50
C LEU A 106 -11.68 -12.42 -7.64
N GLU A 107 -12.41 -13.34 -8.28
CA GLU A 107 -13.37 -14.25 -7.63
C GLU A 107 -12.70 -15.27 -6.69
N GLY A 108 -11.43 -15.58 -6.93
CA GLY A 108 -10.66 -16.53 -6.12
C GLY A 108 -9.94 -15.89 -4.94
N CYS A 109 -9.86 -14.56 -4.89
CA CYS A 109 -9.19 -13.87 -3.81
C CYS A 109 -10.01 -13.97 -2.51
N SER A 110 -9.31 -14.16 -1.39
CA SER A 110 -9.93 -14.28 -0.08
C SER A 110 -9.35 -13.25 0.90
N GLY A 111 -10.18 -12.73 1.81
CA GLY A 111 -9.77 -11.71 2.77
C GLY A 111 -10.25 -10.30 2.39
N ASP A 112 -9.33 -9.33 2.34
CA ASP A 112 -9.68 -7.93 2.06
C ASP A 112 -10.24 -7.80 0.63
N ALA A 113 -11.42 -7.19 0.49
CA ALA A 113 -12.06 -6.96 -0.81
C ALA A 113 -11.23 -6.07 -1.75
N ARG A 114 -10.12 -5.49 -1.28
CA ARG A 114 -9.25 -4.53 -1.96
C ARG A 114 -7.88 -5.10 -2.35
N VAL A 115 -7.73 -6.42 -2.42
CA VAL A 115 -6.49 -7.09 -2.91
C VAL A 115 -6.00 -6.61 -4.29
N TRP A 116 -6.89 -5.99 -5.08
CA TRP A 116 -6.63 -5.40 -6.40
C TRP A 116 -6.09 -3.97 -6.36
N THR A 117 -5.93 -3.39 -5.17
CA THR A 117 -5.40 -2.03 -5.03
C THR A 117 -3.93 -1.98 -5.39
N TRP A 118 -3.51 -0.86 -5.98
CA TRP A 118 -2.11 -0.67 -6.37
C TRP A 118 -1.29 -0.30 -5.12
N GLU A 119 -0.28 -1.10 -4.82
CA GLU A 119 0.63 -0.89 -3.71
C GLU A 119 1.84 -0.06 -4.16
N GLY A 120 2.09 1.04 -3.46
CA GLY A 120 3.36 1.77 -3.53
C GLY A 120 4.36 1.19 -2.54
N ARG A 121 5.64 1.14 -2.92
CA ARG A 121 6.75 0.67 -2.09
C ARG A 121 7.96 1.55 -2.35
N ILE A 122 8.79 1.72 -1.34
CA ILE A 122 10.05 2.47 -1.42
C ILE A 122 11.19 1.46 -1.26
N PRO A 123 12.29 1.56 -2.03
CA PRO A 123 13.44 0.67 -1.89
C PRO A 123 13.89 0.54 -0.42
N ALA A 124 14.17 -0.68 0.04
CA ALA A 124 14.75 -0.89 1.36
C ALA A 124 16.25 -0.53 1.31
N LYS A 125 16.57 0.76 1.47
CA LYS A 125 17.93 1.27 1.63
C LYS A 125 18.05 2.12 2.88
N ASP A 126 19.27 2.28 3.37
CA ASP A 126 19.58 3.18 4.49
C ASP A 126 19.51 4.62 3.98
N TYR A 127 18.32 5.21 4.06
CA TYR A 127 18.15 6.62 3.77
C TYR A 127 18.70 7.45 4.94
N GLU A 128 19.49 8.48 4.64
CA GLU A 128 19.96 9.42 5.68
C GLU A 128 18.79 10.11 6.39
N GLU A 129 17.73 10.43 5.63
CA GLU A 129 16.44 10.97 6.07
C GLU A 129 15.29 10.30 5.31
N SER A 130 14.10 10.18 5.93
CA SER A 130 12.95 9.59 5.26
C SER A 130 12.64 10.33 3.96
N PRO A 131 12.61 9.66 2.80
CA PRO A 131 12.36 10.30 1.50
C PRO A 131 10.89 10.76 1.36
N VAL A 132 10.04 10.39 2.32
CA VAL A 132 8.62 10.72 2.38
C VAL A 132 8.29 11.40 3.69
N SER A 133 7.45 12.44 3.61
CA SER A 133 6.79 13.01 4.78
C SER A 133 5.47 12.28 5.02
N VAL A 134 5.30 11.75 6.23
CA VAL A 134 4.03 11.17 6.68
C VAL A 134 3.00 12.30 6.74
N ARG A 135 1.86 12.12 6.07
CA ARG A 135 0.74 13.07 6.14
C ARG A 135 -0.39 12.55 7.01
N GLN A 136 -0.64 11.25 6.96
CA GLN A 136 -1.68 10.60 7.74
C GLN A 136 -1.38 9.10 7.90
N VAL A 137 -1.68 8.57 9.08
CA VAL A 137 -1.63 7.15 9.43
C VAL A 137 -3.03 6.73 9.87
N TYR A 138 -3.56 5.66 9.29
CA TYR A 138 -4.84 5.09 9.71
C TYR A 138 -4.65 3.73 10.33
N PHE A 139 -5.29 3.53 11.48
CA PHE A 139 -5.37 2.26 12.19
C PHE A 139 -6.82 1.80 12.22
N SER A 140 -7.06 0.49 12.11
CA SER A 140 -8.36 -0.05 12.49
C SER A 140 -8.60 0.18 13.99
N GLU A 141 -9.86 0.27 14.39
CA GLU A 141 -10.25 0.51 15.78
C GLU A 141 -9.53 -0.45 16.75
N GLY A 142 -8.92 0.13 17.80
CA GLY A 142 -8.18 -0.60 18.83
C GLY A 142 -6.84 -1.18 18.37
N LYS A 143 -6.33 -0.84 17.18
CA LYS A 143 -5.05 -1.33 16.64
C LYS A 143 -3.89 -0.36 16.83
N ARG A 144 -4.13 0.90 17.19
CA ARG A 144 -3.04 1.87 17.36
C ARG A 144 -2.14 1.53 18.54
N GLU A 145 -2.68 1.28 19.72
CA GLU A 145 -1.85 0.99 20.90
C GLU A 145 -1.06 -0.32 20.75
N PRO A 146 -1.66 -1.44 20.29
CA PRO A 146 -0.89 -2.66 20.00
C PRO A 146 0.24 -2.46 18.98
N TYR A 147 0.07 -1.57 18.01
CA TYR A 147 1.13 -1.22 17.06
C TYR A 147 2.26 -0.44 17.73
N ILE A 148 1.90 0.55 18.56
CA ILE A 148 2.86 1.37 19.29
C ILE A 148 3.71 0.51 20.22
N ASP A 149 3.10 -0.39 20.97
CA ASP A 149 3.80 -1.33 21.86
C ASP A 149 4.74 -2.23 21.06
N TRP A 150 4.27 -2.78 19.95
CA TRP A 150 5.11 -3.56 19.06
C TRP A 150 6.32 -2.78 18.51
N VAL A 151 6.16 -1.51 18.11
CA VAL A 151 7.29 -0.68 17.67
C VAL A 151 8.29 -0.46 18.81
N ARG A 152 7.81 -0.24 20.04
CA ARG A 152 8.69 -0.04 21.22
C ARG A 152 9.46 -1.31 21.59
N ASP A 153 8.82 -2.46 21.43
CA ASP A 153 9.36 -3.77 21.82
C ASP A 153 10.28 -4.38 20.75
N THR A 154 10.48 -3.70 19.61
CA THR A 154 11.29 -4.23 18.51
C THR A 154 12.50 -3.36 18.19
N ASP A 155 13.64 -3.99 17.94
CA ASP A 155 14.87 -3.33 17.46
C ASP A 155 14.90 -3.19 15.92
N LEU A 156 13.73 -3.03 15.30
CA LEU A 156 13.62 -2.93 13.83
C LEU A 156 14.14 -1.61 13.26
N VAL A 157 14.34 -0.62 14.12
CA VAL A 157 14.79 0.74 13.77
C VAL A 157 15.79 1.21 14.81
N THR A 158 16.69 2.11 14.43
CA THR A 158 17.56 2.76 15.41
C THR A 158 16.74 3.58 16.41
N LYS A 159 17.29 3.85 17.60
CA LYS A 159 16.62 4.70 18.62
C LYS A 159 16.23 6.10 18.11
N ARG A 160 16.95 6.63 17.10
CA ARG A 160 16.65 7.91 16.48
C ARG A 160 15.42 7.79 15.58
N GLU A 161 15.41 6.80 14.70
CA GLU A 161 14.29 6.51 13.79
C GLU A 161 13.02 6.12 14.55
N GLY A 162 13.14 5.28 15.59
CA GLY A 162 12.00 4.91 16.43
C GLY A 162 11.35 6.13 17.08
N ARG A 163 12.14 7.09 17.60
CA ARG A 163 11.59 8.35 18.15
C ARG A 163 10.92 9.21 17.09
N GLN A 164 11.47 9.29 15.88
CA GLN A 164 10.84 10.04 14.79
C GLN A 164 9.53 9.38 14.37
N HIS A 165 9.56 8.08 14.11
CA HIS A 165 8.39 7.29 13.74
C HIS A 165 7.27 7.42 14.77
N MET A 166 7.58 7.30 16.06
CA MET A 166 6.60 7.47 17.13
C MET A 166 6.01 8.88 17.16
N ARG A 167 6.80 9.92 16.91
CA ARG A 167 6.28 11.29 16.77
C ARG A 167 5.30 11.42 15.62
N ASP A 168 5.63 10.84 14.47
CA ASP A 168 4.77 10.88 13.28
C ASP A 168 3.47 10.10 13.52
N VAL A 169 3.54 8.92 14.14
CA VAL A 169 2.36 8.12 14.53
C VAL A 169 1.48 8.91 15.49
N TYR A 170 2.03 9.55 16.53
CA TYR A 170 1.21 10.34 17.45
C TYR A 170 0.59 11.59 16.79
N ALA A 171 1.33 12.25 15.90
CA ALA A 171 0.90 13.49 15.27
C ALA A 171 -0.15 13.27 14.17
N TYR A 172 -0.02 12.17 13.42
CA TYR A 172 -0.76 11.95 12.17
C TYR A 172 -1.67 10.73 12.20
N SER A 173 -1.85 10.05 13.33
CA SER A 173 -2.72 8.86 13.39
C SER A 173 -4.18 9.15 13.68
N ALA A 174 -5.05 8.35 13.06
CA ALA A 174 -6.45 8.21 13.43
C ALA A 174 -6.83 6.71 13.50
N GLU A 175 -7.71 6.36 14.43
CA GLU A 175 -8.37 5.05 14.48
C GLU A 175 -9.75 5.16 13.83
N LEU A 176 -10.10 4.19 13.00
CA LEU A 176 -11.36 4.12 12.25
C LEU A 176 -11.83 2.67 12.15
N ASP A 177 -13.12 2.45 11.92
CA ASP A 177 -13.67 1.11 11.69
C ASP A 177 -12.94 0.41 10.53
N ASP A 178 -12.67 1.16 9.46
CA ASP A 178 -11.87 0.71 8.33
C ASP A 178 -10.80 1.76 7.98
N ALA A 179 -9.55 1.45 8.33
CA ALA A 179 -8.39 2.29 8.07
C ALA A 179 -8.19 2.63 6.59
N ALA A 180 -8.54 1.71 5.70
CA ALA A 180 -8.36 1.91 4.27
C ALA A 180 -9.50 2.75 3.67
N ILE A 181 -10.73 2.71 4.21
CA ILE A 181 -11.76 3.72 3.86
C ILE A 181 -11.29 5.11 4.30
N GLY A 182 -10.76 5.24 5.52
CA GLY A 182 -10.19 6.50 6.01
C GLY A 182 -9.12 7.09 5.11
N MET A 183 -8.23 6.23 4.61
CA MET A 183 -7.26 6.61 3.59
C MET A 183 -7.98 7.12 2.34
N LEU A 184 -8.86 6.32 1.72
CA LEU A 184 -9.54 6.70 0.49
C LEU A 184 -10.25 8.06 0.61
N ASP A 185 -10.92 8.32 1.73
CA ASP A 185 -11.56 9.61 2.01
C ASP A 185 -10.56 10.76 2.13
N PHE A 186 -9.41 10.54 2.78
CA PHE A 186 -8.31 11.50 2.78
C PHE A 186 -7.81 11.79 1.36
N LEU A 187 -7.58 10.76 0.55
CA LEU A 187 -7.13 10.94 -0.83
C LEU A 187 -8.16 11.70 -1.66
N ARG A 188 -9.47 11.40 -1.52
CA ARG A 188 -10.54 12.13 -2.21
C ARG A 188 -10.49 13.62 -1.88
N ARG A 189 -10.37 13.99 -0.60
CA ARG A 189 -10.26 15.40 -0.19
C ARG A 189 -9.06 16.09 -0.83
N GLU A 190 -7.92 15.40 -0.87
CA GLU A 190 -6.69 15.89 -1.49
C GLU A 190 -6.77 16.02 -3.01
N LEU A 191 -7.63 15.25 -3.70
CA LEU A 191 -7.90 15.41 -5.14
C LEU A 191 -8.78 16.62 -5.46
N THR A 192 -9.63 17.02 -4.52
CA THR A 192 -10.65 18.06 -4.72
C THR A 192 -10.24 19.45 -4.21
N ALA A 193 -9.13 19.53 -3.48
CA ALA A 193 -8.56 20.77 -2.94
C ALA A 193 -7.55 21.39 -3.90
#